data_AF-A0A5D3WKC7-F1
#
_entry.id   AF-A0A5D3WKC7-F1
#
_cell.length_a   1.000
_cell.length_b   1.000
_cell.length_c   1.000
_cell.angle_alpha   90.00
_cell.angle_beta   90.00
_cell.angle_gamma   90.00
#
_symmetry.space_group_name_H-M   'P 1'
#
loop_
_entity.id
_entity.type
_entity.pdbx_description
1 polymer ?
#
loop_
_entity_poly.entity_id
_entity_poly.type
_entity_poly.pdbx_seq_one_letter_code
_entity_poly.pdbx_strand_id
1 'polypeptide(L)'
;MKNDKPIEPVFTLKFQFKYSLAMVFSSIVTSLVFFYCLDQGLGDGYFESLVTLSQFEATLPEHLIWSFCAQLVLIFLMTVAIHLFVSHKIAGPVYRYELSLTSILKDDLRFDVRTRRNDQLKPMVHALNDFIESMRLMYGGIAELRKTIDEEMKKENPDPDIIRQHLRRVRESMGEFHPAFREGER
;
A
#
# COMPACT_ATOMS: atom_id res chain seq x y z
N MET A 1 -3.76 17.44 13.84
CA MET A 1 -3.61 16.10 13.23
C MET A 1 -3.89 16.23 11.74
N LYS A 2 -2.86 16.07 10.91
CA LYS A 2 -2.98 16.15 9.45
C LYS A 2 -3.78 14.93 8.97
N ASN A 3 -4.73 15.15 8.07
CA ASN A 3 -5.66 14.13 7.55
C ASN A 3 -4.92 13.22 6.56
N ASP A 4 -3.91 12.49 7.04
CA ASP A 4 -3.06 11.64 6.22
C ASP A 4 -3.75 10.28 6.06
N LYS A 5 -4.50 10.14 4.96
CA LYS A 5 -5.09 8.86 4.59
C LYS A 5 -3.97 7.85 4.36
N PRO A 6 -4.03 6.64 4.97
CA PRO A 6 -2.95 5.65 4.87
C PRO A 6 -2.77 5.07 3.46
N ILE A 7 -3.74 5.25 2.57
CA ILE A 7 -3.71 4.83 1.17
C ILE A 7 -4.08 6.02 0.28
N GLU A 8 -3.31 6.24 -0.77
CA GLU A 8 -3.58 7.33 -1.71
C GLU A 8 -4.95 7.14 -2.39
N PRO A 9 -5.88 8.11 -2.32
CA PRO A 9 -7.21 7.99 -2.94
C PRO A 9 -7.15 7.82 -4.46
N VAL A 10 -6.06 8.26 -5.09
CA VAL A 10 -5.79 8.06 -6.51
C VAL A 10 -5.62 6.57 -6.85
N PHE A 11 -5.13 5.76 -5.91
CA PHE A 11 -4.95 4.34 -6.11
C PHE A 11 -6.26 3.58 -6.03
N THR A 12 -7.10 3.85 -5.03
CA THR A 12 -8.42 3.23 -4.91
C THR A 12 -9.28 3.59 -6.12
N LEU A 13 -9.20 4.82 -6.62
CA LEU A 13 -9.91 5.26 -7.81
C LEU A 13 -9.40 4.57 -9.09
N LYS A 14 -8.07 4.47 -9.28
CA LYS A 14 -7.49 3.73 -10.41
C LYS A 14 -7.82 2.24 -10.36
N PHE A 15 -7.89 1.65 -9.16
CA PHE A 15 -8.29 0.27 -8.96
C PHE A 15 -9.76 0.05 -9.33
N GLN A 16 -10.65 0.88 -8.78
CA GLN A 16 -12.08 0.86 -9.08
C GLN A 16 -12.33 1.05 -10.57
N PHE A 17 -11.62 1.99 -11.22
CA PHE A 17 -11.77 2.22 -12.65
C PHE A 17 -11.39 0.99 -13.50
N LYS A 18 -10.28 0.31 -13.17
CA LYS A 18 -9.89 -0.94 -13.86
C LYS A 18 -10.93 -2.04 -13.67
N TYR A 19 -11.48 -2.14 -12.46
CA TYR A 19 -12.52 -3.11 -12.14
C TYR A 19 -13.81 -2.83 -12.92
N SER A 20 -14.26 -1.57 -12.95
CA SER A 20 -15.40 -1.14 -13.75
C SER A 20 -15.20 -1.41 -15.24
N LEU A 21 -13.99 -1.15 -15.78
CA LEU A 21 -13.68 -1.42 -17.18
C LEU A 21 -13.72 -2.93 -17.49
N ALA A 22 -13.18 -3.76 -16.60
CA ALA A 22 -13.23 -5.22 -16.74
C ALA A 22 -14.67 -5.76 -16.70
N MET A 23 -15.53 -5.19 -15.85
CA MET A 23 -16.96 -5.54 -15.81
C MET A 23 -17.67 -5.18 -17.12
N VAL A 24 -17.47 -3.97 -17.64
CA VAL A 24 -18.06 -3.55 -18.92
C VAL A 24 -17.57 -4.45 -20.06
N PHE A 25 -16.28 -4.76 -20.09
CA PHE A 25 -15.70 -5.67 -21.08
C PHE A 25 -16.31 -7.07 -21.00
N SER A 26 -16.42 -7.65 -19.79
CA SER A 26 -17.08 -8.95 -19.56
C SER A 26 -18.51 -8.95 -20.10
N SER A 27 -19.29 -7.91 -19.80
CA SER A 27 -20.66 -7.77 -20.30
C SER A 27 -20.74 -7.68 -21.82
N ILE A 28 -19.83 -6.96 -22.47
CA ILE A 28 -19.79 -6.89 -23.94
C ILE A 28 -19.45 -8.26 -24.53
N VAL A 29 -18.43 -8.94 -24.00
CA VAL A 29 -18.02 -10.28 -24.46
C VAL A 29 -19.16 -11.28 -24.32
N THR A 30 -19.80 -11.35 -23.15
CA THR A 30 -20.90 -12.28 -22.93
C THR A 30 -22.12 -11.93 -23.78
N SER A 31 -22.42 -10.65 -23.98
CA SER A 31 -23.53 -10.23 -24.86
C SER A 31 -23.27 -10.60 -26.32
N LEU A 32 -22.04 -10.46 -26.80
CA LEU A 32 -21.65 -10.88 -28.16
C LEU A 32 -21.74 -12.40 -28.32
N VAL A 33 -21.21 -13.16 -27.36
CA VAL A 33 -21.30 -14.62 -27.36
C VAL A 33 -22.77 -15.08 -27.36
N PHE A 34 -23.60 -14.45 -26.53
CA PHE A 34 -25.04 -14.74 -26.49
C PHE A 34 -25.71 -14.41 -27.83
N PHE A 35 -25.42 -13.25 -28.42
CA PHE A 35 -25.95 -12.87 -29.73
C PHE A 35 -25.59 -13.89 -30.82
N TYR A 36 -24.32 -14.29 -30.93
CA TYR A 36 -23.89 -15.30 -31.90
C TYR A 36 -24.54 -16.67 -31.63
N CYS A 37 -24.75 -17.04 -30.37
CA CYS A 37 -25.42 -18.29 -30.02
C CYS A 37 -26.91 -18.28 -30.41
N LEU A 38 -27.58 -17.14 -30.32
CA LEU A 38 -28.97 -16.99 -30.75
C LEU A 38 -29.09 -16.93 -32.28
N ASP A 39 -28.17 -16.24 -32.95
CA ASP A 39 -28.15 -16.06 -34.41
C ASP A 39 -28.01 -17.40 -35.15
N GLN A 40 -27.18 -18.32 -34.64
CA GLN A 40 -27.07 -19.68 -35.18
C GLN A 40 -28.37 -20.51 -35.07
N GLY A 41 -29.33 -20.07 -34.27
CA GLY A 41 -30.63 -20.73 -34.09
C GLY A 41 -31.72 -20.26 -35.05
N LEU A 42 -31.51 -19.20 -35.85
CA LEU A 42 -32.50 -18.69 -36.80
C LEU A 42 -32.26 -19.29 -38.19
N GLY A 43 -33.08 -20.28 -38.60
CA GLY A 43 -32.98 -20.91 -39.92
C GLY A 43 -33.20 -19.94 -41.08
N ASP A 44 -32.61 -20.24 -42.25
CA ASP A 44 -32.55 -19.36 -43.44
C ASP A 44 -33.92 -19.09 -44.12
N GLY A 45 -35.00 -19.77 -43.71
CA GLY A 45 -36.33 -19.67 -44.32
C GLY A 45 -37.44 -19.27 -43.34
N TYR A 46 -38.39 -18.43 -43.80
CA TYR A 46 -39.49 -17.86 -43.00
C TYR A 46 -40.35 -18.90 -42.25
N PHE A 47 -40.53 -20.09 -42.83
CA PHE A 47 -41.32 -21.18 -42.22
C PHE A 47 -40.53 -21.95 -41.15
N GLU A 48 -39.22 -22.15 -41.36
CA GLU A 48 -38.34 -22.69 -40.33
C GLU A 48 -38.21 -21.71 -39.18
N SER A 49 -38.05 -20.41 -39.44
CA SER A 49 -37.98 -19.39 -38.40
C SER A 49 -39.22 -19.41 -37.49
N LEU A 50 -40.43 -19.66 -38.02
CA LEU A 50 -41.67 -19.75 -37.23
C LEU A 50 -41.76 -21.01 -36.35
N VAL A 51 -41.36 -22.17 -36.86
CA VAL A 51 -41.33 -23.42 -36.07
C VAL A 51 -40.25 -23.34 -34.99
N THR A 52 -39.08 -22.83 -35.35
CA THR A 52 -37.95 -22.62 -34.46
C THR A 52 -38.27 -21.59 -33.38
N LEU A 53 -39.07 -20.55 -33.68
CA LEU A 53 -39.52 -19.56 -32.69
C LEU A 53 -40.34 -20.18 -31.54
N SER A 54 -41.19 -21.18 -31.84
CA SER A 54 -41.99 -21.86 -30.81
C SER A 54 -41.17 -22.80 -29.92
N GLN A 55 -40.12 -23.41 -30.47
CA GLN A 55 -39.17 -24.23 -29.71
C GLN A 55 -38.17 -23.36 -28.93
N PHE A 56 -37.88 -22.17 -29.44
CA PHE A 56 -37.02 -21.17 -28.80
C PHE A 56 -37.53 -20.75 -27.43
N GLU A 57 -38.85 -20.60 -27.25
CA GLU A 57 -39.43 -20.21 -25.97
C GLU A 57 -39.11 -21.21 -24.85
N ALA A 58 -38.92 -22.49 -25.19
CA ALA A 58 -38.57 -23.54 -24.24
C ALA A 58 -37.06 -23.64 -23.95
N THR A 59 -36.18 -23.30 -24.90
CA THR A 59 -34.71 -23.40 -24.75
C THR A 59 -34.07 -22.09 -24.28
N LEU A 60 -34.73 -20.95 -24.49
CA LEU A 60 -34.24 -19.62 -24.10
C LEU A 60 -33.91 -19.50 -22.60
N PRO A 61 -34.70 -20.05 -21.64
CA PRO A 61 -34.33 -20.04 -20.23
C PRO A 61 -33.02 -20.77 -19.94
N GLU A 62 -32.77 -21.91 -20.60
CA GLU A 62 -31.54 -22.69 -20.42
C GLU A 62 -30.32 -21.92 -20.93
N HIS A 63 -30.40 -21.35 -22.13
CA HIS A 63 -29.33 -20.53 -22.70
C HIS A 63 -29.06 -19.27 -21.86
N LEU A 64 -30.10 -18.67 -21.30
CA LEU A 64 -29.98 -17.52 -20.42
C LEU A 64 -29.24 -17.89 -19.13
N ILE A 65 -29.58 -19.02 -18.50
CA ILE A 65 -28.89 -19.53 -17.30
C ILE A 65 -27.41 -19.78 -17.60
N TRP A 66 -27.09 -20.45 -18.72
CA TRP A 66 -25.70 -20.70 -19.11
C TRP A 66 -24.91 -19.41 -19.38
N SER A 67 -25.53 -18.42 -20.02
CA SER A 67 -24.94 -17.10 -20.25
C SER A 67 -24.66 -16.36 -18.93
N PHE A 68 -25.60 -16.38 -17.99
CA PHE A 68 -25.40 -15.82 -16.65
C PHE A 68 -24.29 -16.54 -15.88
N CYS A 69 -24.26 -17.87 -15.90
CA CYS A 69 -23.19 -18.66 -15.28
C CYS A 69 -21.82 -18.33 -15.88
N ALA A 70 -21.73 -18.25 -17.21
CA ALA A 70 -20.50 -17.87 -17.91
C ALA A 70 -20.03 -16.46 -17.53
N GLN A 71 -20.95 -15.49 -17.45
CA GLN A 71 -20.67 -14.13 -17.00
C GLN A 71 -20.13 -14.11 -15.56
N LEU A 72 -20.75 -14.86 -14.64
CA LEU A 72 -20.31 -14.92 -13.25
C LEU A 72 -18.90 -15.50 -13.12
N VAL A 73 -18.61 -16.58 -13.84
CA VAL A 73 -17.27 -17.19 -13.87
C VAL A 73 -16.25 -16.21 -14.44
N LEU A 74 -16.57 -15.51 -15.54
CA LEU A 74 -15.67 -14.53 -16.15
C LEU A 74 -15.36 -13.35 -15.22
N ILE A 75 -16.38 -12.79 -14.57
CA ILE A 75 -16.22 -11.72 -13.58
C ILE A 75 -15.40 -12.21 -12.39
N PHE A 76 -15.66 -13.41 -11.89
CA PHE A 76 -14.91 -13.99 -10.77
C PHE A 76 -13.42 -14.12 -11.11
N LEU A 77 -13.10 -14.70 -12.27
CA LEU A 77 -11.71 -14.85 -12.72
C LEU A 77 -11.00 -13.51 -12.90
N MET A 78 -11.67 -12.53 -13.52
CA MET A 78 -11.13 -11.16 -13.66
C MET A 78 -10.90 -10.51 -12.30
N THR A 79 -11.83 -10.68 -11.36
CA THR A 79 -11.73 -10.14 -10.00
C THR A 79 -10.53 -10.72 -9.27
N VAL A 80 -10.40 -12.06 -9.28
CA VAL A 80 -9.27 -12.77 -8.66
C VAL A 80 -7.95 -12.30 -9.27
N ALA A 81 -7.87 -12.23 -10.61
CA ALA A 81 -6.66 -11.77 -11.29
C ALA A 81 -6.28 -10.35 -10.85
N ILE A 82 -7.21 -9.39 -10.93
CA ILE A 82 -6.97 -7.99 -10.55
C ILE A 82 -6.54 -7.89 -9.08
N HIS A 83 -7.19 -8.62 -8.18
CA HIS A 83 -6.83 -8.64 -6.75
C HIS A 83 -5.43 -9.22 -6.51
N LEU A 84 -5.07 -10.32 -7.17
CA LEU A 84 -3.76 -10.96 -7.03
C LEU A 84 -2.64 -10.00 -7.49
N PHE A 85 -2.81 -9.37 -8.65
CA PHE A 85 -1.84 -8.40 -9.17
C PHE A 85 -1.64 -7.21 -8.23
N VAL A 86 -2.73 -6.75 -7.61
CA VAL A 86 -2.67 -5.62 -6.67
C VAL A 86 -2.05 -6.04 -5.34
N SER A 87 -2.41 -7.21 -4.83
CA SER A 87 -1.83 -7.78 -3.61
C SER A 87 -0.30 -7.88 -3.71
N HIS A 88 0.22 -8.39 -4.82
CA HIS A 88 1.67 -8.45 -5.05
C HIS A 88 2.37 -7.09 -5.10
N LYS A 89 1.67 -6.04 -5.57
CA LYS A 89 2.22 -4.67 -5.55
C LYS A 89 2.36 -4.10 -4.14
N ILE A 90 1.61 -4.60 -3.16
CA ILE A 90 1.66 -4.12 -1.78
C ILE A 90 2.56 -5.02 -0.93
N ALA A 91 2.43 -6.35 -1.05
CA ALA A 91 3.14 -7.31 -0.24
C ALA A 91 4.67 -7.19 -0.35
N GLY A 92 5.20 -6.99 -1.57
CA GLY A 92 6.64 -6.85 -1.80
C GLY A 92 7.26 -5.65 -1.06
N PRO A 93 6.75 -4.43 -1.27
CA PRO A 93 7.19 -3.25 -0.51
C PRO A 93 7.04 -3.41 1.00
N VAL A 94 5.91 -3.95 1.49
CA VAL A 94 5.68 -4.17 2.93
C VAL A 94 6.76 -5.09 3.52
N TYR A 95 7.05 -6.21 2.88
CA TYR A 95 8.12 -7.13 3.32
C TYR A 95 9.49 -6.44 3.36
N ARG A 96 9.81 -5.60 2.37
CA ARG A 96 11.05 -4.82 2.38
C ARG A 96 11.11 -3.83 3.55
N TYR A 97 9.99 -3.24 3.95
CA TYR A 97 9.96 -2.31 5.08
C TYR A 97 10.07 -3.04 6.43
N GLU A 98 9.53 -4.25 6.53
CA GLU A 98 9.75 -5.14 7.68
C GLU A 98 11.23 -5.50 7.85
N LEU A 99 11.93 -5.80 6.76
CA LEU A 99 13.39 -5.98 6.75
C LEU A 99 14.13 -4.73 7.23
N SER A 100 13.73 -3.55 6.77
CA SER A 100 14.29 -2.28 7.26
C SER A 100 14.06 -2.10 8.76
N LEU A 101 12.85 -2.34 9.26
CA LEU A 101 12.56 -2.30 10.70
C LEU A 101 13.43 -3.29 11.48
N THR A 102 13.65 -4.49 10.94
CA THR A 102 14.52 -5.50 11.56
C THR A 102 15.97 -5.02 11.64
N SER A 103 16.47 -4.28 10.65
CA SER A 103 17.81 -3.68 10.72
C SER A 103 17.88 -2.56 11.76
N ILE A 104 16.84 -1.73 11.90
CA ILE A 104 16.74 -0.71 12.95
C ILE A 104 16.79 -1.35 14.34
N LEU A 105 16.05 -2.46 14.53
CA LEU A 105 16.05 -3.23 15.78
C LEU A 105 17.42 -3.84 16.12
N LYS A 106 18.34 -3.93 15.15
CA LYS A 106 19.71 -4.40 15.34
C LYS A 106 20.71 -3.25 15.51
N ASP A 107 20.22 -2.05 15.84
CA ASP A 107 20.98 -0.80 15.97
C ASP A 107 21.73 -0.38 14.69
N ASP A 108 21.39 -0.92 13.51
CA ASP A 108 21.91 -0.41 12.26
C ASP A 108 21.03 0.74 11.78
N LEU A 109 21.49 1.97 12.01
CA LEU A 109 20.81 3.17 11.56
C LEU A 109 21.45 3.76 10.30
N ARG A 110 22.44 3.13 9.66
CA ARG A 110 23.25 3.77 8.60
C ARG A 110 22.61 3.78 7.21
N PHE A 111 21.33 3.42 7.10
CA PHE A 111 20.61 3.35 5.84
C PHE A 111 19.34 4.20 5.87
N ASP A 112 18.87 4.58 4.67
CA ASP A 112 17.56 5.21 4.51
C ASP A 112 16.62 4.24 3.78
N VAL A 113 15.35 4.23 4.19
CA VAL A 113 14.33 3.39 3.58
C VAL A 113 13.92 4.03 2.26
N ARG A 114 14.15 3.29 1.17
CA ARG A 114 13.81 3.74 -0.19
C ARG A 114 12.57 3.05 -0.72
N THR A 115 11.65 3.87 -1.24
CA THR A 115 10.42 3.45 -1.92
C THR A 115 10.56 3.57 -3.43
N ARG A 116 9.87 2.73 -4.22
CA ARG A 116 9.83 2.91 -5.67
C ARG A 116 8.87 4.06 -6.02
N ARG A 117 9.08 4.69 -7.19
CA ARG A 117 8.28 5.84 -7.65
C ARG A 117 6.77 5.61 -7.61
N ASN A 118 6.31 4.37 -7.79
CA ASN A 118 4.90 4.00 -7.90
C ASN A 118 4.38 3.17 -6.70
N ASP A 119 5.16 3.05 -5.62
CA ASP A 119 4.72 2.38 -4.40
C ASP A 119 3.69 3.25 -3.66
N GLN A 120 2.74 2.60 -2.99
CA GLN A 120 1.58 3.25 -2.35
C GLN A 120 1.83 3.70 -0.91
N LEU A 121 2.89 3.18 -0.28
CA LEU A 121 3.21 3.36 1.14
C LEU A 121 4.29 4.43 1.36
N LYS A 122 4.38 5.44 0.50
CA LYS A 122 5.38 6.50 0.65
C LYS A 122 5.27 7.27 1.97
N PRO A 123 4.06 7.62 2.46
CA PRO A 123 3.94 8.30 3.76
C PRO A 123 4.54 7.48 4.90
N MET A 124 4.37 6.16 4.88
CA MET A 124 4.97 5.25 5.85
C MET A 124 6.51 5.26 5.76
N VAL A 125 7.05 5.29 4.54
CA VAL A 125 8.51 5.37 4.33
C VAL A 125 9.09 6.70 4.80
N HIS A 126 8.38 7.81 4.56
CA HIS A 126 8.77 9.11 5.11
C HIS A 126 8.79 9.07 6.64
N ALA A 127 7.71 8.61 7.27
CA ALA A 127 7.65 8.47 8.72
C ALA A 127 8.75 7.56 9.28
N LEU A 128 9.10 6.47 8.57
CA LEU A 128 10.18 5.58 8.98
C LEU A 128 11.56 6.24 8.87
N ASN A 129 11.80 7.05 7.84
CA ASN A 129 13.04 7.81 7.71
C ASN A 129 13.15 8.91 8.78
N ASP A 130 12.06 9.64 9.05
CA ASP A 130 12.00 10.63 10.13
C ASP A 130 12.31 9.97 11.48
N PHE A 131 11.80 8.76 11.70
CA PHE A 131 12.12 7.95 12.88
C PHE A 131 13.60 7.57 12.95
N ILE A 132 14.19 7.03 11.88
CA ILE A 132 15.62 6.69 11.82
C ILE A 132 16.48 7.93 12.10
N GLU A 133 16.15 9.08 11.51
CA GLU A 133 16.88 10.34 11.72
C GLU A 133 16.82 10.79 13.18
N SER A 134 15.64 10.74 13.81
CA SER A 134 15.49 11.06 15.23
C SER A 134 16.36 10.16 16.12
N MET A 135 16.46 8.86 15.79
CA MET A 135 17.32 7.92 16.51
C MET A 135 18.79 8.25 16.31
N ARG A 136 19.24 8.53 15.07
CA ARG A 136 20.64 8.90 14.78
C ARG A 136 21.07 10.11 15.62
N LEU A 137 20.23 11.14 15.68
CA LEU A 137 20.51 12.35 16.48
C LEU A 137 20.60 12.03 17.98
N MET A 138 19.68 11.21 18.49
CA MET A 138 19.67 10.78 19.89
C MET A 138 20.95 10.02 20.25
N TYR A 139 21.30 8.97 19.48
CA TYR A 139 22.51 8.18 19.72
C TYR A 139 23.78 9.02 19.54
N GLY A 140 23.82 9.92 18.56
CA GLY A 140 24.93 10.85 18.35
C GLY A 140 25.15 11.78 19.55
N GLY A 141 24.07 12.39 20.05
CA GLY A 141 24.13 13.25 21.23
C GLY A 141 24.58 12.52 22.48
N ILE A 142 24.10 11.29 22.69
CA ILE A 142 24.53 10.44 23.82
C ILE A 142 26.02 10.07 23.69
N ALA A 143 26.48 9.71 22.49
CA ALA A 143 27.88 9.35 22.26
C ALA A 143 28.82 10.55 22.49
N GLU A 144 28.43 11.74 22.04
CA GLU A 144 29.18 12.98 22.26
C GLU A 144 29.22 13.32 23.75
N LEU A 145 28.09 13.26 24.46
CA LEU A 145 28.02 13.48 25.90
C LEU A 145 28.92 12.50 26.68
N ARG A 146 28.90 11.21 26.31
CA ARG A 146 29.77 10.20 26.92
C ARG A 146 31.24 10.57 26.73
N LYS A 147 31.63 11.00 25.52
CA LYS A 147 33.00 11.42 25.25
C LYS A 147 33.40 12.64 26.08
N THR A 148 32.53 13.65 26.20
CA THR A 148 32.78 14.82 27.06
C THR A 148 32.96 14.40 28.52
N ILE A 149 32.11 13.52 29.05
CA ILE A 149 32.25 13.01 30.42
C ILE A 149 33.59 12.28 30.60
N ASP A 150 33.94 11.39 29.67
CA ASP A 150 35.20 10.63 29.72
C ASP A 150 36.44 11.56 29.63
N GLU A 151 36.35 12.69 28.92
CA GLU A 151 37.41 13.69 28.83
C GLU A 151 37.52 14.55 30.09
N GLU A 152 36.40 15.01 30.65
CA GLU A 152 36.39 15.79 31.90
C GLU A 152 36.83 14.96 33.11
N MET A 153 36.46 13.67 33.17
CA MET A 153 36.89 12.78 34.26
C MET A 153 38.40 12.49 34.26
N LYS A 154 39.10 12.72 33.14
CA LYS A 154 40.57 12.59 33.07
C LYS A 154 41.30 13.83 33.58
N LYS A 155 40.61 14.96 33.77
CA LYS A 155 41.21 16.21 34.26
C LYS A 155 41.32 16.17 35.78
N GLU A 156 42.38 16.78 36.30
CA GLU A 156 42.65 16.88 37.74
C GLU A 156 41.62 17.76 38.47
N ASN A 157 40.93 18.64 37.74
CA ASN A 157 39.79 19.43 38.22
C ASN A 157 38.67 19.43 37.15
N PRO A 158 37.70 18.49 37.24
CA PRO A 158 36.60 18.41 36.27
C PRO A 158 35.70 19.64 36.37
N ASP A 159 35.32 20.23 35.24
CA ASP A 159 34.37 21.35 35.20
C ASP A 159 32.93 20.83 35.00
N PRO A 160 32.06 20.92 36.02
CA PRO A 160 30.66 20.47 35.92
C PRO A 160 29.85 21.27 34.90
N ASP A 161 30.25 22.51 34.60
CA ASP A 161 29.47 23.41 33.77
C ASP A 161 29.60 23.06 32.27
N ILE A 162 30.74 22.51 31.85
CA ILE A 162 30.92 21.96 30.49
C ILE A 162 29.99 20.77 30.25
N ILE A 163 29.85 19.88 31.23
CA ILE A 163 28.94 18.73 31.18
C ILE A 163 27.48 19.21 31.15
N ARG A 164 27.13 20.19 32.00
CA ARG A 164 25.79 20.79 32.01
C ARG A 164 25.45 21.45 30.66
N GLN A 165 26.40 22.13 30.03
CA GLN A 165 26.20 22.78 28.75
C GLN A 165 25.97 21.76 27.61
N HIS A 166 26.75 20.68 27.55
CA HIS A 166 26.55 19.62 26.56
C HIS A 166 25.24 18.87 26.80
N LEU A 167 24.90 18.56 28.06
CA LEU A 167 23.63 17.96 28.42
C LEU A 167 22.45 18.83 27.97
N ARG A 168 22.56 20.15 28.11
CA ARG A 168 21.52 21.09 27.65
C ARG A 168 21.39 21.06 26.13
N ARG A 169 22.50 21.10 25.39
CA ARG A 169 22.49 20.99 23.91
C ARG A 169 21.84 19.69 23.41
N VAL A 170 22.18 18.55 24.03
CA VAL A 170 21.60 17.26 23.69
C VAL A 170 20.10 17.21 24.03
N ARG A 171 19.70 17.83 25.14
CA ARG A 171 18.27 17.93 25.52
C ARG A 171 17.49 18.84 24.55
N GLU A 172 18.04 19.99 24.19
CA GLU A 172 17.43 20.93 23.24
C GLU A 172 17.20 20.25 21.89
N SER A 173 18.22 19.55 21.35
CA SER A 173 18.08 18.82 20.09
C SER A 173 17.07 17.68 20.17
N MET A 174 16.98 16.95 21.29
CA MET A 174 15.93 15.95 21.51
C MET A 174 14.53 16.55 21.67
N GLY A 175 14.43 17.75 22.26
CA GLY A 175 13.17 18.47 22.48
C GLY A 175 12.52 18.97 21.18
N GLU A 176 13.28 19.15 20.11
CA GLU A 176 12.72 19.43 18.79
C GLU A 176 11.86 18.27 18.26
N PHE A 177 12.29 17.03 18.51
CA PHE A 177 11.66 15.83 17.95
C PHE A 177 10.66 15.14 18.89
N HIS A 178 10.85 15.23 20.21
CA HIS A 178 9.99 14.54 21.17
C HIS A 178 9.62 15.45 22.36
N PRO A 179 8.32 15.67 22.62
CA PRO A 179 7.85 16.65 23.60
C PRO A 179 8.34 16.37 25.03
N ALA A 180 8.56 15.10 25.39
CA ALA A 180 9.06 14.73 26.72
C ALA A 180 10.45 15.32 27.10
N PHE A 181 11.19 15.90 26.15
CA PHE A 181 12.49 16.54 26.40
C PHE A 181 12.46 18.07 26.34
N ARG A 182 11.29 18.68 26.10
CA ARG A 182 11.14 20.15 26.12
C ARG A 182 11.18 20.67 27.57
N GLU A 183 11.92 21.75 27.81
CA GLU A 183 11.91 22.42 29.11
C GLU A 183 10.50 22.98 29.41
N GLY A 184 9.92 22.59 30.55
CA GLY A 184 8.68 23.19 31.09
C GLY A 184 7.43 22.30 31.21
N GLU A 185 7.47 21.00 30.90
CA GLU A 185 6.29 20.09 31.04
C GLU A 185 6.34 19.14 32.26
N ARG A 186 7.03 19.51 33.36
CA ARG A 186 6.85 18.86 34.67
C ARG A 186 6.56 19.89 35.75
#